data_AF-A0A651ETR5-F1
#
_entry.id   AF-A0A651ETR5-F1
#
_cell.length_a   1.000
_cell.length_b   1.000
_cell.length_c   1.000
_cell.angle_alpha   90.00
_cell.angle_beta   90.00
_cell.angle_gamma   90.00
#
_symmetry.space_group_name_H-M   'P 1'
#
loop_
_entity.id
_entity.type
_entity.pdbx_description
1 polymer ?
#
loop_
_entity_poly.entity_id
_entity_poly.type
_entity_poly.pdbx_seq_one_letter_code
_entity_poly.pdbx_strand_id
1 'polypeptide(L)' 'MKIYPIHAGHFKLDGGAMFGVVPKKLWQKSNPPDEQNMCSWAARCMLIEDGDRLIL' A
#
# COMPACT_ATOMS: atom_id res chain seq x y z
N MET A 1 1.34 19.27 -15.34
CA MET A 1 1.30 18.11 -14.43
C MET A 1 0.97 18.49 -12.97
N LYS A 2 -0.23 18.13 -12.50
CA LYS A 2 -0.62 18.05 -11.08
C LYS A 2 -0.96 16.60 -10.74
N ILE A 3 -0.71 16.18 -9.50
CA ILE A 3 -0.94 14.80 -9.05
C ILE A 3 -1.85 14.83 -7.83
N TYR A 4 -2.94 14.08 -7.88
CA TYR A 4 -3.91 13.95 -6.81
C TYR A 4 -3.89 12.52 -6.25
N PRO A 5 -3.59 12.33 -4.95
CA PRO A 5 -3.74 11.03 -4.33
C PRO A 5 -5.23 10.75 -4.09
N ILE A 6 -5.73 9.63 -4.64
CA ILE A 6 -7.08 9.15 -4.39
C ILE A 6 -6.99 7.95 -3.47
N HIS A 7 -7.58 8.05 -2.27
CA HIS A 7 -7.69 6.92 -1.35
C HIS A 7 -8.75 5.95 -1.88
N ALA A 8 -8.34 4.71 -2.16
CA ALA A 8 -9.18 3.65 -2.73
C ALA A 8 -9.45 2.52 -1.71
N GLY A 9 -9.45 2.86 -0.42
CA GLY A 9 -9.77 1.93 0.66
C GLY A 9 -8.57 1.33 1.38
N HIS A 10 -8.87 0.69 2.50
CA HIS A 10 -7.92 -0.09 3.29
C HIS A 10 -8.25 -1.57 3.19
N PHE A 11 -7.22 -2.40 3.21
CA PHE A 11 -7.36 -3.84 3.22
C PHE A 11 -6.18 -4.47 3.95
N LYS A 12 -6.33 -5.74 4.30
CA LYS A 12 -5.30 -6.52 4.98
C LYS A 12 -4.76 -7.59 4.04
N LEU A 13 -3.44 -7.78 4.06
CA LEU A 13 -2.76 -8.89 3.38
C LEU A 13 -1.77 -9.54 4.33
N ASP A 14 -1.47 -10.82 4.10
CA ASP A 14 -0.45 -11.55 4.85
C ASP A 14 0.91 -10.85 4.70
N GLY A 15 1.52 -10.51 5.84
CA GLY A 15 2.80 -9.81 5.86
C GLY A 15 3.93 -10.64 5.25
N GLY A 16 3.91 -11.97 5.45
CA GLY A 16 4.93 -12.86 4.88
C GLY A 16 4.89 -12.85 3.35
N ALA A 17 3.70 -12.96 2.76
CA ALA A 17 3.47 -12.91 1.33
C ALA A 17 3.93 -11.57 0.71
N MET A 18 3.68 -10.45 1.39
CA MET A 18 4.05 -9.12 0.90
C MET A 18 5.55 -8.79 1.00
N PHE A 19 6.24 -9.37 1.98
CA PHE A 19 7.68 -9.13 2.21
C PHE A 19 8.58 -10.25 1.67
N GLY A 20 8.01 -11.35 1.16
CA GLY A 20 8.73 -12.43 0.48
C GLY A 20 9.82 -13.04 1.36
N VAL A 21 11.07 -12.97 0.89
CA VAL A 21 12.23 -13.55 1.59
C VAL A 21 12.68 -12.75 2.82
N VAL A 22 12.17 -11.54 3.03
CA VAL A 22 12.60 -10.69 4.13
C VAL A 22 12.10 -11.28 5.47
N PRO A 23 12.99 -11.53 6.45
CA PRO A 23 12.57 -12.10 7.73
C PRO A 23 11.57 -11.22 8.49
N LYS A 24 10.56 -11.85 9.11
CA LYS A 24 9.55 -11.18 9.94
C LYS A 24 10.14 -10.27 11.00
N LYS A 25 11.25 -10.65 11.62
CA LYS A 25 11.96 -9.83 12.62
C LYS A 25 12.39 -8.45 12.09
N LEU A 26 12.58 -8.29 10.78
CA LEU A 26 12.94 -7.02 10.16
C LEU A 26 11.70 -6.22 9.77
N TRP A 27 10.80 -6.78 8.95
CA TRP A 27 9.68 -6.02 8.39
C TRP A 27 8.58 -5.70 9.42
N GLN A 28 8.40 -6.52 10.47
CA GLN A 28 7.36 -6.26 11.48
C GLN A 28 7.60 -4.97 12.27
N LYS A 29 8.82 -4.41 12.22
CA LYS A 29 9.16 -3.14 12.88
C LYS A 29 8.46 -1.95 12.22
N SER A 30 8.34 -1.95 10.89
CA SER A 30 7.67 -0.91 10.12
C SER A 30 6.22 -1.23 9.81
N ASN A 31 5.90 -2.53 9.67
CA ASN A 31 4.59 -3.03 9.29
C ASN A 31 4.14 -4.06 10.33
N PRO A 32 3.68 -3.63 11.51
CA PRO A 32 3.27 -4.54 12.57
C PRO A 32 2.04 -5.35 12.12
N PRO A 33 2.13 -6.68 12.08
CA PRO A 33 1.00 -7.52 11.75
C PRO A 33 0.09 -7.73 12.96
N ASP A 34 -1.15 -8.12 12.71
CA ASP A 34 -2.03 -8.64 13.76
C ASP A 34 -1.74 -10.11 14.11
N GLU A 35 -2.58 -10.70 14.96
CA GLU A 35 -2.48 -12.08 15.42
C GLU A 35 -2.52 -13.12 14.29
N GLN A 36 -3.11 -12.77 13.14
CA GLN A 36 -3.22 -13.64 11.97
C GLN A 36 -2.11 -13.38 10.95
N ASN A 37 -1.05 -12.67 11.35
CA ASN A 37 0.05 -12.25 10.48
C ASN A 37 -0.36 -11.25 9.39
N MET A 38 -1.50 -10.57 9.53
CA MET A 38 -2.02 -9.65 8.52
C MET A 38 -1.56 -8.21 8.78
N CYS A 39 -1.03 -7.56 7.75
CA CYS A 39 -0.63 -6.16 7.77
C CYS A 39 -1.71 -5.29 7.12
N SER A 40 -1.85 -4.04 7.59
CA SER A 40 -2.78 -3.06 7.01
C SER A 40 -2.14 -2.31 5.84
N TRP A 41 -2.90 -2.19 4.74
CA TRP A 41 -2.48 -1.52 3.51
C TRP A 41 -3.55 -0.52 3.07
N ALA A 42 -3.13 0.51 2.36
CA ALA A 42 -4.04 1.45 1.71
C ALA A 42 -3.83 1.36 0.19
N ALA A 43 -4.92 1.11 -0.54
CA ALA A 43 -4.90 1.30 -1.99
C ALA A 43 -4.94 2.81 -2.26
N ARG A 44 -4.01 3.30 -3.06
CA ARG A 44 -4.00 4.70 -3.52
C ARG A 44 -3.81 4.73 -5.01
N CYS A 45 -4.75 5.35 -5.71
CA CYS A 45 -4.58 5.71 -7.11
C CYS A 45 -3.94 7.10 -7.20
N MET A 46 -3.27 7.38 -8.31
CA MET A 46 -2.73 8.70 -8.59
C MET A 46 -3.43 9.25 -9.81
N LEU A 47 -4.35 10.20 -9.60
CA LEU A 47 -4.93 10.93 -10.71
C LEU A 47 -3.94 12.01 -11.16
N ILE A 48 -3.50 11.92 -12.40
CA ILE A 48 -2.58 12.85 -13.03
C ILE A 48 -3.38 13.77 -13.95
N GLU A 49 -3.29 15.08 -13.69
CA GLU A 49 -3.77 16.14 -14.58
C GLU A 49 -2.58 16.70 -15.35
N ASP A 50 -2.55 16.47 -16.66
CA ASP A 50 -1.50 16.99 -17.53
C ASP A 50 -2.08 17.65 -18.79
N GLY A 51 -2.08 18.99 -18.79
CA GLY A 51 -2.73 19.78 -19.83
C GLY A 51 -4.25 19.54 -19.84
N ASP A 52 -4.74 19.03 -20.97
CA ASP A 52 -6.14 18.65 -21.21
C ASP A 52 -6.45 17.18 -20.89
N ARG A 53 -5.49 16.43 -20.31
CA ARG A 53 -5.61 15.00 -20.03
C ARG A 53 -5.77 14.71 -18.54
N LEU A 54 -6.62 13.74 -18.23
CA LEU A 54 -6.75 13.09 -16.93
C LEU A 54 -6.42 11.61 -17.05
N ILE A 55 -5.49 11.12 -16.23
CA ILE A 55 -5.00 9.72 -16.23
C ILE A 55 -5.12 9.17 -14.81
N LEU A 56 -5.75 8.00 -14.66
CA LEU A 56 -5.92 7.31 -13.37
C LEU A 56 -5.10 6.02 -13.31
#